data_AF-A0A947BZG9-F1
#
_entry.id   AF-A0A947BZG9-F1
#
_cell.length_a   1.000
_cell.length_b   1.000
_cell.length_c   1.000
_cell.angle_alpha   90.00
_cell.angle_beta   90.00
_cell.angle_gamma   90.00
#
_symmetry.space_group_name_H-M   'P 1'
#
loop_
_entity.id
_entity.type
_entity.pdbx_description
1 polymer ?
#
loop_
_entity_poly.entity_id
_entity_poly.type
_entity_poly.pdbx_seq_one_letter_code
_entity_poly.pdbx_strand_id
1 'polypeptide(L)'
;GLPLSGWQLQYAGYNLPLHVVSDDENNVCIADLRYRDFFPWRGLYPYIEPSSLLSVLLTHPKLKHSLQMTFHNWCVDIKPYDRLPTNFDEARHRQDERLVISIIHQKEIPHAINPPLSETTGFTYDLRKL
;
A
#
# COMPACT_ATOMS: atom_id res chain seq x y z
N GLY A 1 -20.21 10.99 6.89
CA GLY A 1 -19.32 10.08 6.15
C GLY A 1 -19.97 8.71 6.06
N LEU A 2 -19.48 7.84 5.18
CA LEU A 2 -19.85 6.42 5.21
C LEU A 2 -19.34 5.77 6.50
N PRO A 3 -20.00 4.72 7.02
CA PRO A 3 -19.46 3.97 8.15
C PRO A 3 -18.13 3.31 7.76
N LEU A 4 -17.27 3.03 8.75
CA LEU A 4 -16.03 2.28 8.53
C LEU A 4 -16.30 0.83 8.06
N SER A 5 -17.46 0.28 8.43
CA SER A 5 -17.91 -1.02 7.95
C SER A 5 -18.10 -1.02 6.43
N GLY A 6 -17.41 -1.93 5.74
CA GLY A 6 -17.53 -2.12 4.29
C GLY A 6 -16.40 -1.52 3.48
N TRP A 7 -15.51 -0.73 4.09
CA TRP A 7 -14.25 -0.38 3.45
C TRP A 7 -13.36 -1.62 3.30
N GLN A 8 -12.67 -1.72 2.18
CA GLN A 8 -11.73 -2.78 1.87
C GLN A 8 -10.45 -2.19 1.29
N LEU A 9 -9.30 -2.75 1.67
CA LEU A 9 -8.03 -2.50 1.00
C LEU A 9 -7.64 -3.72 0.18
N GLN A 10 -7.15 -3.52 -1.04
CA GLN A 10 -6.70 -4.60 -1.91
C GLN A 10 -5.28 -4.35 -2.40
N TYR A 11 -4.45 -5.39 -2.41
CA TYR A 11 -3.12 -5.37 -2.98
C TYR A 11 -2.91 -6.64 -3.81
N ALA A 12 -2.46 -6.48 -5.06
CA ALA A 12 -2.18 -7.59 -5.98
C ALA A 12 -3.32 -8.64 -6.07
N GLY A 13 -4.58 -8.20 -6.01
CA GLY A 13 -5.75 -9.08 -6.06
C GLY A 13 -6.16 -9.74 -4.73
N TYR A 14 -5.49 -9.41 -3.63
CA TYR A 14 -5.82 -9.89 -2.29
C TYR A 14 -6.44 -8.79 -1.43
N ASN A 15 -7.45 -9.14 -0.63
CA ASN A 15 -7.95 -8.26 0.41
C ASN A 15 -6.94 -8.19 1.56
N LEU A 16 -6.43 -7.00 1.83
CA LEU A 16 -5.60 -6.77 3.00
C LEU A 16 -6.46 -6.85 4.27
N PRO A 17 -5.92 -7.41 5.36
CA PRO A 17 -6.61 -7.45 6.64
C PRO A 17 -6.79 -6.02 7.17
N LEU A 18 -8.02 -5.52 7.11
CA LEU A 18 -8.39 -4.18 7.59
C LEU A 18 -9.07 -4.30 8.95
N HIS A 19 -8.48 -3.67 9.95
CA HIS A 19 -8.93 -3.73 11.33
C HIS A 19 -9.48 -2.39 11.76
N VAL A 20 -10.70 -2.39 12.29
CA VAL A 20 -11.25 -1.22 12.96
C VAL A 20 -10.62 -1.16 14.35
N VAL A 21 -9.90 -0.07 14.62
CA VAL A 21 -9.31 0.24 15.91
C VAL A 21 -9.97 1.52 16.41
N SER A 22 -10.32 1.54 17.69
CA SER A 22 -10.95 2.67 18.34
C SER A 22 -10.02 3.23 19.41
N ASP A 23 -9.85 4.53 19.44
CA ASP A 23 -9.37 5.26 20.62
C ASP A 23 -10.54 6.03 21.27
N ASP A 24 -10.25 6.79 22.33
CA ASP A 24 -11.26 7.53 23.09
C ASP A 24 -11.98 8.61 22.25
N GLU A 25 -11.44 9.00 21.10
CA GLU A 25 -11.98 10.09 20.27
C GLU A 25 -12.51 9.63 18.92
N ASN A 26 -11.94 8.58 18.32
CA ASN A 26 -12.23 8.19 16.93
C ASN A 26 -12.09 6.69 16.69
N ASN A 27 -12.85 6.23 15.70
CA ASN A 27 -12.62 4.94 15.07
C ASN A 27 -11.79 5.14 13.80
N VAL A 28 -10.77 4.32 13.61
CA VAL A 28 -9.91 4.30 12.42
C VAL A 28 -9.80 2.89 11.87
N CYS A 29 -9.56 2.77 10.57
CA CYS A 29 -9.22 1.49 9.95
C CYS A 29 -7.71 1.41 9.73
N ILE A 30 -7.08 0.34 10.20
CA ILE A 30 -5.64 0.10 10.10
C ILE A 30 -5.41 -1.21 9.35
N ALA A 31 -4.48 -1.18 8.40
CA ALA A 31 -3.91 -2.37 7.78
C ALA A 31 -2.39 -2.22 7.74
N ASP A 32 -1.67 -3.33 7.87
CA ASP A 32 -0.21 -3.34 7.79
C ASP A 32 0.26 -4.22 6.62
N LEU A 33 1.26 -3.74 5.89
CA LEU A 33 1.83 -4.41 4.73
C LEU A 33 3.35 -4.48 4.88
N ARG A 34 3.89 -5.69 4.90
CA ARG A 34 5.33 -5.92 5.02
C ARG A 34 5.90 -6.42 3.71
N TYR A 35 6.91 -5.72 3.19
CA TYR A 35 7.49 -6.00 1.87
C TYR A 35 9.02 -5.83 1.87
N ARG A 36 9.66 -6.23 0.78
CA ARG A 36 11.08 -5.95 0.50
C ARG A 36 11.18 -4.93 -0.62
N ASP A 37 11.81 -3.80 -0.33
CA ASP A 37 12.11 -2.73 -1.29
C ASP A 37 13.46 -2.99 -2.00
N PHE A 38 14.38 -3.69 -1.35
CA PHE A 38 15.74 -3.88 -1.86
C PHE A 38 16.12 -5.35 -2.00
N PHE A 39 16.75 -5.66 -3.14
CA PHE A 39 17.45 -6.91 -3.38
C PHE A 39 18.95 -6.68 -3.24
N PRO A 40 19.65 -7.31 -2.27
CA PRO A 40 21.10 -7.21 -2.21
C PRO A 40 21.71 -7.88 -3.44
N TRP A 41 22.46 -7.11 -4.22
CA TRP A 41 23.10 -7.53 -5.48
C TRP A 41 24.10 -8.69 -5.32
N ARG A 42 24.44 -9.07 -4.08
CA ARG A 42 25.30 -10.22 -3.77
C ARG A 42 24.76 -10.97 -2.55
N GLY A 43 24.39 -12.23 -2.75
CA GLY A 43 24.55 -13.28 -1.74
C GLY A 43 23.31 -13.87 -1.06
N LEU A 44 22.11 -13.29 -1.12
CA LEU A 44 20.98 -13.81 -0.34
C LEU A 44 19.64 -13.76 -1.10
N TYR A 45 19.10 -14.96 -1.38
CA TYR A 45 17.75 -15.30 -1.88
C TYR A 45 17.32 -14.79 -3.27
N PRO A 46 17.67 -15.49 -4.37
CA PRO A 46 17.37 -15.11 -5.76
C PRO A 46 15.90 -15.15 -6.21
N TYR A 47 14.94 -15.39 -5.31
CA TYR A 47 13.56 -15.72 -5.71
C TYR A 47 12.50 -14.69 -5.28
N ILE A 48 12.87 -13.59 -4.61
CA ILE A 48 11.92 -12.53 -4.24
C ILE A 48 12.34 -11.23 -4.90
N GLU A 49 11.65 -10.86 -5.98
CA GLU A 49 11.86 -9.59 -6.67
C GLU A 49 11.56 -8.40 -5.72
N PRO A 50 12.42 -7.37 -5.68
CA PRO A 50 12.12 -6.15 -4.95
C PRO A 50 10.92 -5.45 -5.59
N SER A 51 9.95 -5.05 -4.77
CA SER A 51 8.83 -4.23 -5.25
C SER A 51 9.18 -2.77 -5.07
N SER A 52 9.56 -2.10 -6.17
CA SER A 52 9.87 -0.66 -6.22
C SER A 52 8.61 0.23 -6.19
N LEU A 53 7.43 -0.39 -6.26
CA LEU A 53 6.13 0.25 -6.43
C LEU A 53 5.04 -0.57 -5.74
N LEU A 54 4.37 0.02 -4.75
CA LEU A 54 3.19 -0.59 -4.13
C LEU A 54 1.92 0.11 -4.63
N SER A 55 0.98 -0.65 -5.19
CA SER A 55 -0.32 -0.11 -5.59
C SER A 55 -1.42 -0.79 -4.78
N VAL A 56 -2.11 0.00 -3.95
CA VAL A 56 -3.20 -0.46 -3.08
C VAL A 56 -4.50 0.20 -3.52
N LEU A 57 -5.59 -0.58 -3.56
CA LEU A 57 -6.93 -0.07 -3.87
C LEU A 57 -7.76 0.05 -2.60
N LEU A 58 -8.31 1.23 -2.33
CA LEU A 58 -9.31 1.45 -1.29
C LEU A 58 -10.70 1.49 -1.93
N THR A 59 -11.56 0.55 -1.54
CA THR A 59 -12.89 0.39 -2.13
C THR A 59 -13.98 0.37 -1.06
N HIS A 60 -15.21 0.70 -1.46
CA HIS A 60 -16.39 0.56 -0.63
C HIS A 60 -17.59 0.14 -1.51
N PRO A 61 -18.39 -0.87 -1.14
CA PRO A 61 -19.42 -1.46 -2.01
C PRO A 61 -20.54 -0.49 -2.40
N LYS A 62 -20.74 0.58 -1.64
CA LYS A 62 -21.73 1.63 -1.92
C LYS A 62 -21.22 2.76 -2.83
N LEU A 63 -19.94 2.77 -3.19
CA LEU A 63 -19.33 3.83 -4.01
C LEU A 63 -19.02 3.34 -5.41
N LYS A 64 -19.37 4.14 -6.43
CA LYS A 64 -19.04 3.85 -7.83
C LYS A 64 -17.56 4.05 -8.17
N HIS A 65 -16.85 4.78 -7.32
CA HIS A 65 -15.44 5.10 -7.49
C HIS A 65 -14.66 4.62 -6.28
N SER A 66 -13.40 4.30 -6.54
CA SER A 66 -12.43 3.85 -5.54
C SER A 66 -11.16 4.68 -5.67
N LEU A 67 -10.29 4.58 -4.66
CA LEU A 67 -8.98 5.20 -4.72
C LEU A 67 -7.93 4.14 -5.03
N GLN A 68 -7.10 4.40 -6.02
CA GLN A 68 -5.83 3.72 -6.22
C GLN A 68 -4.73 4.58 -5.61
N MET A 69 -4.04 4.02 -4.63
CA MET A 69 -2.95 4.66 -3.92
C MET A 69 -1.66 3.95 -4.33
N THR A 70 -0.78 4.68 -5.01
CA THR A 70 0.49 4.17 -5.52
C THR A 70 1.62 4.80 -4.73
N PHE A 71 2.39 3.98 -4.04
CA PHE A 71 3.56 4.36 -3.28
C PHE A 71 4.84 4.02 -4.05
N HIS A 72 5.63 5.03 -4.37
CA HIS A 72 6.91 4.92 -5.03
C HIS A 72 8.04 4.94 -3.98
N ASN A 73 8.97 3.99 -4.03
CA ASN A 73 10.10 4.01 -3.08
C ASN A 73 11.10 5.15 -3.41
N TRP A 74 11.11 5.60 -4.67
CA TRP A 74 11.92 6.71 -5.19
C TRP A 74 11.02 7.79 -5.81
N CYS A 75 11.57 8.67 -6.66
CA CYS A 75 10.76 9.60 -7.44
C CYS A 75 9.69 8.84 -8.26
N VAL A 76 8.56 9.48 -8.58
CA VAL A 76 7.43 8.90 -9.33
C VAL A 76 7.88 8.26 -10.66
N ASP A 77 8.88 8.85 -11.31
CA ASP A 77 9.50 8.33 -12.55
C ASP A 77 10.42 7.10 -12.33
N ILE A 78 10.48 6.56 -11.10
CA ILE A 78 11.33 5.42 -10.71
C ILE A 78 12.82 5.74 -10.94
N LYS A 79 13.19 7.01 -10.74
CA LYS A 79 14.56 7.50 -10.82
C LYS A 79 15.07 7.94 -9.45
N PRO A 80 16.38 7.80 -9.18
CA PRO A 80 16.98 8.45 -8.02
C PRO A 80 16.80 9.97 -8.14
N TYR A 81 16.67 10.66 -7.02
CA TYR A 81 16.74 12.12 -7.01
C TYR A 81 18.15 12.56 -7.40
N ASP A 82 18.27 13.63 -8.20
CA ASP A 82 19.55 14.12 -8.72
C ASP A 82 20.58 14.46 -7.64
N ARG A 83 20.13 14.76 -6.42
CA ARG A 83 20.95 15.17 -5.29
C ARG A 83 20.25 14.88 -3.96
N LEU A 84 21.00 14.94 -2.87
CA LEU A 84 20.43 14.99 -1.52
C LEU A 84 19.51 16.21 -1.36
N PRO A 85 18.46 16.12 -0.51
CA PRO A 85 17.67 17.30 -0.17
C PRO A 85 18.54 18.33 0.55
N THR A 86 18.33 19.60 0.23
CA THR A 86 19.09 20.72 0.82
C THR A 86 18.59 21.12 2.20
N ASN A 87 17.35 20.76 2.52
CA ASN A 87 16.71 21.04 3.80
C ASN A 87 15.58 20.03 4.08
N PHE A 88 14.99 20.12 5.27
CA PHE A 88 13.91 19.22 5.69
C PHE A 88 12.61 19.43 4.92
N ASP A 89 12.33 20.64 4.43
CA ASP A 89 11.12 20.92 3.65
C ASP A 89 11.19 20.26 2.28
N GLU A 90 12.34 20.31 1.61
CA GLU A 90 12.59 19.59 0.36
C GLU A 90 12.52 18.07 0.61
N ALA A 91 13.05 17.58 1.74
CA ALA A 91 12.95 16.16 2.09
C ALA A 91 11.48 15.72 2.28
N ARG A 92 10.66 16.55 2.94
CA ARG A 92 9.22 16.30 3.15
C ARG A 92 8.45 16.36 1.84
N HIS A 93 8.68 17.37 1.01
CA HIS A 93 8.04 17.48 -0.29
C HIS A 93 8.30 16.22 -1.15
N ARG A 94 9.55 15.75 -1.17
CA ARG A 94 9.93 14.51 -1.86
C ARG A 94 9.28 13.25 -1.25
N GLN A 95 8.88 13.26 0.01
CA GLN A 95 8.11 12.15 0.61
C GLN A 95 6.65 12.22 0.16
N ASP A 96 6.07 13.42 0.13
CA ASP A 96 4.68 13.62 -0.29
C ASP A 96 4.47 13.27 -1.77
N GLU A 97 5.45 13.57 -2.64
CA GLU A 97 5.45 13.19 -4.05
C GLU A 97 5.35 11.67 -4.29
N ARG A 98 5.81 10.85 -3.33
CA ARG A 98 5.88 9.39 -3.49
C ARG A 98 4.53 8.71 -3.39
N LEU A 99 3.53 9.38 -2.82
CA LEU A 99 2.18 8.86 -2.73
C LEU A 99 1.30 9.52 -3.79
N VAL A 100 1.01 8.78 -4.85
CA VAL A 100 0.11 9.21 -5.91
C VAL A 100 -1.26 8.60 -5.67
N ILE A 101 -2.31 9.43 -5.63
CA ILE A 101 -3.69 8.98 -5.45
C ILE A 101 -4.48 9.27 -6.73
N SER A 102 -5.10 8.23 -7.28
CA SER A 102 -5.96 8.29 -8.46
C SER A 102 -7.36 7.80 -8.13
N ILE A 103 -8.38 8.41 -8.72
CA ILE A 103 -9.76 7.93 -8.64
C ILE A 103 -10.00 6.99 -9.82
N ILE A 104 -10.45 5.76 -9.55
CA ILE A 104 -10.78 4.77 -10.58
C ILE A 104 -12.22 4.31 -10.44
N HIS A 105 -12.81 3.83 -11.53
CA HIS A 105 -14.19 3.34 -11.50
C HIS A 105 -14.22 1.92 -10.92
N GLN A 106 -15.17 1.63 -10.01
CA GLN A 106 -15.23 0.34 -9.31
C GLN A 106 -15.33 -0.87 -10.26
N LYS A 107 -15.98 -0.69 -11.42
CA LYS A 107 -16.07 -1.69 -12.49
C LYS A 107 -14.73 -2.17 -13.07
N GLU A 108 -13.67 -1.37 -12.92
CA GLU A 108 -12.32 -1.66 -13.43
C GLU A 108 -11.49 -2.46 -12.41
N ILE A 109 -12.01 -2.62 -11.19
CA ILE A 109 -11.31 -3.28 -10.10
C ILE A 109 -11.63 -4.78 -10.14
N PRO A 110 -10.61 -5.64 -10.26
CA PRO A 110 -10.82 -7.08 -10.19
C PRO A 110 -11.36 -7.47 -8.81
N HIS A 111 -12.13 -8.56 -8.76
CA HIS A 111 -12.55 -9.12 -7.49
C HIS A 111 -11.34 -9.61 -6.71
N ALA A 112 -11.18 -9.11 -5.48
CA ALA A 112 -10.14 -9.57 -4.59
C ALA A 112 -10.55 -10.80 -3.79
N ILE A 113 -9.61 -11.71 -3.60
CA ILE A 113 -9.76 -12.90 -2.76
C ILE A 113 -9.09 -12.70 -1.41
N ASN A 114 -9.37 -13.57 -0.45
CA ASN A 114 -8.67 -13.51 0.83
C ASN A 114 -7.26 -14.09 0.69
N PRO A 115 -6.24 -13.45 1.28
CA PRO A 115 -4.88 -13.97 1.27
C PRO A 115 -4.78 -15.28 2.05
N PRO A 116 -3.82 -16.15 1.72
CA PRO A 116 -3.46 -17.32 2.53
C PRO A 116 -3.14 -16.91 3.98
N LEU A 117 -3.67 -17.67 4.95
CA LEU A 117 -3.47 -17.37 6.39
C LEU A 117 -1.99 -17.43 6.82
N SER A 118 -1.14 -18.17 6.12
CA SER A 118 0.30 -18.24 6.37
C SER A 118 1.03 -16.89 6.17
N GLU A 119 0.44 -16.02 5.35
CA GLU A 119 0.97 -14.71 4.97
C GLU A 119 0.41 -13.58 5.83
N THR A 120 -0.56 -13.88 6.71
CA THR A 120 -1.11 -12.90 7.65
C THR A 120 -0.65 -13.18 9.08
N THR A 121 -0.15 -12.15 9.76
CA THR A 121 0.23 -12.22 11.18
C THR A 121 -0.36 -11.04 11.92
N GLY A 122 -1.44 -11.27 12.68
CA GLY A 122 -2.18 -10.18 13.33
C GLY A 122 -2.77 -9.23 12.28
N PHE A 123 -2.29 -7.98 12.28
CA PHE A 123 -2.72 -6.93 11.33
C PHE A 123 -1.92 -6.91 10.03
N THR A 124 -0.84 -7.68 9.95
CA THR A 124 0.15 -7.58 8.87
C THR A 124 -0.09 -8.61 7.78
N TYR A 125 -0.18 -8.16 6.53
CA TYR A 125 0.02 -9.00 5.36
C TYR A 125 1.50 -8.96 4.93
N ASP A 126 2.17 -10.10 4.92
CA ASP A 126 3.61 -10.22 4.73
C ASP A 126 3.96 -10.77 3.34
N LEU A 127 4.19 -9.86 2.39
CA LEU A 127 4.56 -10.18 1.00
C LEU A 127 5.89 -10.92 0.87
N ARG A 128 6.68 -11.02 1.94
CA ARG A 128 7.97 -11.71 1.93
C ARG A 128 7.83 -13.23 2.08
N LYS A 129 6.59 -13.70 2.28
CA LYS A 129 6.22 -15.11 2.39
C LYS A 129 5.47 -15.63 1.16
N LEU A 130 5.19 -14.75 0.19
CA LEU A 130 4.72 -15.13 -1.14
C LEU A 130 5.78 -15.93 -1.91
#